data_AF-A0A4Y2NE35-F1
#
_entry.id   AF-A0A4Y2NE35-F1
#
_cell.length_a   1.000
_cell.length_b   1.000
_cell.length_c   1.000
_cell.angle_alpha   90.00
_cell.angle_beta   90.00
_cell.angle_gamma   90.00
#
_symmetry.space_group_name_H-M   'P 1'
#
loop_
_entity.id
_entity.type
_entity.pdbx_description
1 polymer ?
#
loop_
_entity_poly.entity_id
_entity_poly.type
_entity_poly.pdbx_seq_one_letter_code
_entity_poly.pdbx_strand_id
1 'polypeptide(L)'
;MLHDSRKHIRELTVRSILVARDKKTKKSGGLRFLKLPKLKFEAADYIDFIDWSNCVVTEPPLTIHIKDKELKEMCKEEQFPALTFEQFPCHTQSVER
;
A
#
# COMPACT_ATOMS: atom_id res chain seq x y z
N MET A 1 -5.71 1.20 -3.63
CA MET A 1 -5.76 -0.23 -3.27
C MET A 1 -6.30 -0.47 -1.85
N LEU A 2 -5.73 0.14 -0.80
CA LEU A 2 -6.28 0.01 0.57
C LEU A 2 -7.76 0.43 0.67
N HIS A 3 -8.11 1.56 0.06
CA HIS A 3 -9.49 2.08 0.00
C HIS A 3 -10.24 1.64 -1.28
N ASP A 4 -9.82 0.56 -1.93
CA ASP A 4 -10.50 0.08 -3.13
C ASP A 4 -11.90 -0.48 -2.79
N SER A 5 -12.88 -0.32 -3.68
CA SER A 5 -14.22 -0.85 -3.48
C SER A 5 -14.25 -2.38 -3.45
N ARG A 6 -13.32 -3.04 -4.16
CA ARG A 6 -13.25 -4.49 -4.28
C ARG A 6 -12.51 -5.10 -3.09
N LYS A 7 -13.23 -5.91 -2.31
CA LYS A 7 -12.70 -6.55 -1.08
C LYS A 7 -11.40 -7.33 -1.30
N HIS A 8 -11.31 -8.12 -2.37
CA HIS A 8 -10.13 -8.94 -2.65
C HIS A 8 -8.84 -8.11 -2.86
N ILE A 9 -8.95 -6.89 -3.39
CA ILE A 9 -7.81 -5.98 -3.59
C ILE A 9 -7.35 -5.40 -2.26
N ARG A 10 -8.30 -5.00 -1.41
CA ARG A 10 -7.99 -4.52 -0.06
C ARG A 10 -7.25 -5.60 0.73
N GLU A 11 -7.74 -6.84 0.69
CA GLU A 11 -7.11 -7.99 1.33
C GLU A 11 -5.69 -8.23 0.82
N LEU A 12 -5.49 -8.21 -0.49
CA LEU A 12 -4.17 -8.37 -1.10
C LEU A 12 -3.20 -7.28 -0.63
N THR A 13 -3.68 -6.04 -0.53
CA THR A 13 -2.90 -4.89 -0.06
C THR A 13 -2.49 -5.04 1.41
N VAL A 14 -3.42 -5.41 2.27
CA VAL A 14 -3.14 -5.63 3.71
C VAL A 14 -2.15 -6.75 3.91
N ARG A 15 -2.28 -7.88 3.18
CA ARG A 15 -1.30 -8.96 3.21
C ARG A 15 0.10 -8.46 2.83
N SER A 16 0.22 -7.67 1.77
CA SER A 16 1.49 -7.09 1.33
C SER A 16 2.11 -6.17 2.38
N ILE A 17 1.32 -5.36 3.08
CA ILE A 17 1.79 -4.48 4.15
C ILE A 17 2.32 -5.28 5.34
N LEU A 18 1.58 -6.30 5.79
CA LEU A 18 1.99 -7.17 6.89
C LEU A 18 3.32 -7.89 6.56
N VAL A 19 3.43 -8.45 5.34
CA VAL A 19 4.68 -9.06 4.86
C VAL A 19 5.84 -8.07 4.85
N ALA A 20 5.59 -6.81 4.47
CA ALA A 20 6.62 -5.77 4.46
C ALA A 20 7.07 -5.37 5.88
N ARG A 21 6.16 -5.34 6.86
CA ARG A 21 6.46 -5.11 8.28
C ARG A 21 7.36 -6.20 8.86
N ASP A 22 7.04 -7.46 8.58
CA ASP A 22 7.84 -8.62 9.02
C ASP A 22 9.24 -8.63 8.42
N LYS A 23 9.41 -8.08 7.21
CA LYS A 23 10.72 -7.94 6.55
C LYS A 23 11.53 -6.78 7.16
N LYS A 24 10.88 -5.67 7.51
CA LYS A 24 11.50 -4.48 8.12
C LYS A 24 12.12 -4.79 9.48
N THR A 25 11.46 -5.61 10.30
CA THR A 25 11.98 -6.01 11.62
C THR A 25 13.22 -6.89 11.56
N LYS A 26 13.56 -7.46 10.39
CA LYS A 26 14.61 -8.48 10.29
C LYS A 26 15.97 -7.99 9.75
N LYS A 27 16.08 -6.94 8.90
CA LYS A 27 17.33 -6.80 8.08
C LYS A 27 17.83 -5.42 7.61
N SER A 28 17.37 -4.26 8.05
CA SER A 28 17.90 -2.99 7.49
C SER A 28 18.11 -1.90 8.53
N GLY A 29 19.32 -1.35 8.60
CA GLY A 29 19.69 -0.17 9.40
C GLY A 29 19.00 1.13 8.96
N GLY A 30 17.67 1.13 8.93
CA GLY A 30 16.84 2.31 8.65
C GLY A 30 16.68 2.72 7.18
N LEU A 31 17.64 2.42 6.30
CA LEU A 31 17.56 2.85 4.90
C LEU A 31 16.58 2.03 4.05
N ARG A 32 15.69 2.73 3.35
CA ARG A 32 14.82 2.18 2.31
C ARG A 32 15.42 2.44 0.94
N PHE A 33 15.66 1.39 0.17
CA PHE A 33 16.08 1.51 -1.22
C PHE A 33 14.87 1.53 -2.14
N LEU A 34 14.78 2.53 -3.01
CA LEU A 34 13.78 2.56 -4.06
C LEU A 34 14.17 1.56 -5.15
N LYS A 35 13.48 0.42 -5.20
CA LYS A 35 13.55 -0.51 -6.33
C LYS A 35 12.33 -0.27 -7.20
N LEU A 36 12.56 0.14 -8.45
CA LEU A 36 11.49 0.35 -9.40
C LEU A 36 10.92 -1.01 -9.83
N PRO A 37 9.60 -1.25 -9.66
CA PRO A 37 8.97 -2.44 -10.20
C PRO A 37 8.92 -2.36 -11.73
N LYS A 38 8.95 -3.53 -12.38
CA LYS A 38 8.64 -3.61 -13.81
C LYS A 38 7.15 -3.33 -13.99
N LEU A 39 6.83 -2.32 -14.79
CA LEU A 39 5.45 -1.96 -15.11
C LEU A 39 4.96 -2.76 -16.31
N LYS A 40 3.73 -3.25 -16.23
CA LYS A 40 3.03 -3.94 -17.33
C LYS A 40 2.03 -2.97 -17.95
N PHE A 41 2.46 -2.23 -18.98
CA PHE A 41 1.60 -1.26 -19.68
C PHE A 41 0.43 -1.90 -20.44
N GLU A 42 0.54 -3.19 -20.76
CA GLU A 42 -0.53 -3.98 -21.39
C GLU A 42 -1.60 -4.47 -20.40
N ALA A 43 -1.44 -4.18 -19.09
CA ALA A 43 -2.40 -4.62 -18.08
C ALA A 43 -3.78 -3.98 -18.29
N ALA A 44 -4.83 -4.80 -18.23
CA ALA A 44 -6.21 -4.35 -18.32
C ALA A 44 -6.71 -3.69 -17.02
N ASP A 45 -6.11 -4.06 -15.88
CA ASP A 45 -6.43 -3.53 -14.58
C ASP A 45 -5.16 -3.03 -13.89
N TYR A 46 -5.30 -1.96 -13.11
CA TYR A 46 -4.21 -1.34 -12.39
C TYR A 46 -3.58 -2.31 -11.35
N ILE A 47 -4.31 -3.33 -10.90
CA ILE A 47 -3.78 -4.34 -9.97
C ILE A 47 -2.64 -5.16 -10.58
N ASP A 48 -2.73 -5.42 -11.89
CA ASP A 48 -1.77 -6.22 -12.65
C ASP A 48 -0.64 -5.36 -13.23
N PHE A 49 -0.78 -4.04 -13.12
CA PHE A 49 0.19 -3.07 -13.63
C PHE A 49 1.56 -3.23 -12.97
N ILE A 50 1.58 -3.63 -11.70
CA ILE A 50 2.80 -3.92 -10.94
C ILE A 50 2.81 -5.39 -10.58
N ASP A 51 3.90 -6.08 -10.91
CA ASP A 51 4.13 -7.44 -10.41
C ASP A 51 4.57 -7.42 -8.94
N TRP A 52 3.59 -7.49 -8.04
CA TRP A 52 3.81 -7.50 -6.60
C TRP A 52 4.59 -8.71 -6.10
N SER A 53 4.59 -9.83 -6.84
CA SER A 53 5.32 -11.04 -6.44
C SER A 53 6.83 -10.88 -6.58
N ASN A 54 7.27 -10.14 -7.59
CA ASN A 54 8.67 -9.88 -7.90
C ASN A 54 9.16 -8.51 -7.36
N CYS A 55 8.28 -7.74 -6.72
CA CYS A 55 8.60 -6.43 -6.16
C CYS A 55 8.99 -6.53 -4.67
N VAL A 56 10.04 -5.78 -4.28
CA VAL A 56 10.35 -5.58 -2.86
C VAL A 56 9.42 -4.51 -2.30
N VAL A 57 8.39 -4.94 -1.58
CA VAL A 57 7.46 -4.04 -0.89
C VAL A 57 8.06 -3.64 0.47
N THR A 58 8.08 -2.34 0.74
CA THR A 58 8.40 -1.79 2.07
C THR A 58 7.14 -1.22 2.71
N GLU A 59 7.11 -1.18 4.04
CA GLU A 59 5.94 -0.68 4.78
C GLU A 59 5.63 0.78 4.38
N PRO A 60 4.45 1.08 3.82
CA PRO A 60 4.09 2.45 3.43
C PRO A 60 4.12 3.41 4.63
N PRO A 61 4.70 4.63 4.50
CA PRO A 61 4.69 5.62 5.58
C PRO A 61 3.28 5.93 6.09
N LEU A 62 2.30 5.98 5.18
CA LEU A 62 0.89 6.20 5.49
C LEU A 62 0.28 5.15 6.42
N THR A 63 0.89 3.97 6.53
CA THR A 63 0.36 2.88 7.35
C THR A 63 1.11 2.71 8.67
N ILE A 64 2.26 3.37 8.86
CA ILE A 64 3.18 3.11 9.97
C ILE A 64 2.56 3.25 11.37
N HIS A 65 1.58 4.14 11.51
CA HIS A 65 0.88 4.41 12.75
C HIS A 65 -0.33 3.49 12.99
N ILE A 66 -0.78 2.76 11.97
CA ILE A 66 -1.93 1.85 12.02
C ILE A 66 -1.45 0.48 12.54
N LYS A 67 -2.14 -0.10 13.51
CA LYS A 67 -1.75 -1.41 14.08
C LYS A 67 -2.12 -2.57 13.14
N ASP A 68 -1.38 -3.67 13.22
CA ASP A 68 -1.66 -4.87 12.42
C ASP A 68 -3.07 -5.43 12.64
N LYS A 69 -3.60 -5.33 13.87
CA LYS A 69 -4.96 -5.76 14.19
C LYS A 69 -6.00 -4.92 13.44
N GLU A 70 -5.84 -3.60 13.46
CA GLU A 70 -6.71 -2.64 12.77
C GLU A 70 -6.68 -2.90 11.25
N LEU A 71 -5.49 -3.08 10.67
CA LEU A 71 -5.34 -3.45 9.24
C LEU A 71 -6.10 -4.74 8.88
N LYS A 72 -6.08 -5.76 9.74
CA LYS A 72 -6.80 -7.02 9.51
C LYS A 72 -8.30 -6.87 9.66
N GLU A 73 -8.77 -6.03 10.59
CA GLU A 73 -10.19 -5.74 10.80
C GLU A 73 -10.79 -4.99 9.61
N MET A 74 -10.04 -4.05 9.01
CA MET A 74 -10.46 -3.30 7.81
C MET A 74 -10.76 -4.17 6.59
N CYS A 75 -10.21 -5.39 6.51
CA CYS A 75 -10.52 -6.34 5.45
C CYS A 75 -11.78 -7.17 5.71
N LYS A 76 -12.24 -7.26 6.96
CA LYS A 76 -13.40 -8.07 7.34
C LYS A 76 -14.71 -7.36 7.01
N GLU A 77 -14.74 -6.04 7.18
CA GLU A 77 -15.91 -5.21 6.91
C GLU A 77 -16.13 -5.00 5.39
N GLU A 78 -17.39 -5.05 4.96
CA GLU A 78 -17.76 -4.79 3.55
C GLU A 78 -17.51 -3.32 3.18
N GLN A 79 -17.85 -2.42 4.11
CA GLN A 79 -17.45 -1.03 4.10
C GLN A 79 -16.16 -0.87 4.89
N PHE A 80 -15.23 -0.10 4.33
CA PHE A 80 -14.02 0.26 5.04
C PHE A 80 -14.39 1.23 6.17
N PRO A 81 -14.08 0.96 7.45
CA PRO A 81 -14.24 1.98 8.47
C PRO A 81 -13.36 3.15 8.04
N ALA A 82 -13.91 4.36 8.09
CA ALA A 82 -13.27 5.56 7.57
C ALA A 82 -11.97 5.85 8.34
N LEU A 83 -10.88 5.19 7.93
CA LEU A 83 -9.54 5.60 8.27
C LEU A 83 -9.37 6.94 7.55
N THR A 84 -9.53 7.99 8.32
CA THR A 84 -9.25 9.35 7.88
C THR A 84 -7.74 9.43 7.67
N PHE A 85 -7.31 9.11 6.45
CA PHE A 85 -5.99 9.54 6.02
C PHE A 85 -5.98 11.06 6.05
N GLU A 86 -4.87 11.63 6.52
CA GLU A 86 -4.65 13.06 6.39
C GLU A 86 -4.77 13.43 4.92
N GLN A 87 -5.65 14.39 4.61
CA GLN A 87 -5.90 14.79 3.24
C GLN A 87 -4.72 15.64 2.78
N PHE A 88 -3.81 15.02 2.03
CA PHE A 88 -2.73 15.77 1.40
C PHE A 88 -3.31 16.55 0.21
N PRO A 89 -3.02 17.86 0.08
CA PRO A 89 -3.46 18.62 -1.09
C PRO A 89 -2.81 18.03 -2.33
N CYS A 90 -3.61 17.41 -3.20
CA CYS A 90 -3.11 16.67 -4.36
C CYS A 90 -2.58 17.58 -5.48
N HIS A 91 -2.89 18.88 -5.45
CA HIS A 91 -2.42 19.89 -6.39
C HIS A 91 -2.36 21.24 -5.69
N THR A 92 -1.17 21.69 -5.32
CA THR A 92 -0.97 23.14 -5.10
C THR A 92 -0.63 23.76 -6.45
N GLN A 93 -1.12 24.97 -6.68
CA GLN A 93 -0.83 25.75 -7.91
C GLN A 93 0.69 25.87 -8.17
N SER A 94 1.52 25.75 -7.14
CA SER A 94 2.98 25.72 -7.23
C SER A 94 3.58 24.47 -7.91
N VAL A 95 2.80 23.41 -8.16
CA VAL A 95 3.25 22.17 -8.85
C VAL A 95 2.65 22.03 -10.25
N GLU A 96 1.82 22.99 -10.67
CA GLU A 96 1.31 23.06 -12.05
C GLU A 96 2.45 23.56 -12.97
N ARG A 97 2.57 22.97 -14.16
CA ARG A 97 3.60 23.30 -15.17
C ARG A 97 3.00 24.12 -16.30
#